data_AF-A0A7H5EXY4-F1
#
_entry.id   AF-A0A7H5EXY4-F1
#
_cell.length_a   1.000
_cell.length_b   1.000
_cell.length_c   1.000
_cell.angle_alpha   90.00
_cell.angle_beta   90.00
_cell.angle_gamma   90.00
#
_symmetry.space_group_name_H-M   'P 1'
#
loop_
_entity.id
_entity.type
_entity.pdbx_description
1 polymer ?
#
loop_
_entity_poly.entity_id
_entity_poly.type
_entity_poly.pdbx_seq_one_letter_code
_entity_poly.pdbx_strand_id
1 'polypeptide(L)'
;MPRKQGQDVIQYGLFATPLEEMIASDNEVWVIKAFVDQLDLADLGFVQVKSQGRSRYASDVLLKIYLYGYLNGIRSSRKLEKACRVNIELMWLTGRLEPAYHTIADFRKDHPQALKNVFRQYPLLLKDWEMLGLETFAIDGTKIRAQNSMKRNFNRKKFKRHLDRIDVQIEQALQDWEAADEKTQQETRPAVDKLLKKLDERRLGYERLDQTLEDSGETQIRLTDPDTRSLPLHRNIVEVGYNVQQVLDDKDNLIVAHEVTNESDINALGDLAVDSCNALGLYREDSIIVLTDKGYHNGGELQYCQENNISTLVAERKPFNFLSNLNIGIIEGVKYTVVAGNLDQYLNNTLSGKGLLDKLYKLGGELFSRGVPNGIALGVERMKLFPDLSMPGTVSDADAHYINYYDERSSLKVIMNYLTNA
;
A
#
# COMPACT_ATOMS: atom_id res chain seq x y z
N MET A 1 -10.10 -26.06 46.92
CA MET A 1 -10.28 -26.49 45.51
C MET A 1 -9.03 -27.21 45.04
N PRO A 2 -9.13 -28.38 44.39
CA PRO A 2 -7.97 -29.06 43.83
C PRO A 2 -7.33 -28.17 42.76
N ARG A 3 -6.00 -28.03 42.81
CA ARG A 3 -5.20 -27.33 41.79
C ARG A 3 -4.69 -28.35 40.79
N LYS A 4 -4.75 -28.04 39.50
CA LYS A 4 -4.07 -28.83 38.47
C LYS A 4 -2.56 -28.78 38.74
N GLN A 5 -1.90 -29.93 38.81
CA GLN A 5 -0.45 -30.06 38.92
C GLN A 5 0.11 -30.49 37.57
N GLY A 6 1.27 -29.95 37.18
CA GLY A 6 1.99 -30.38 35.97
C GLY A 6 2.70 -31.72 36.18
N GLN A 7 3.25 -32.25 35.09
CA GLN A 7 4.15 -33.41 35.17
C GLN A 7 5.50 -33.02 35.78
N ASP A 8 6.19 -33.99 36.38
CA ASP A 8 7.55 -33.80 36.90
C ASP A 8 8.55 -33.64 35.74
N VAL A 9 9.34 -32.58 35.77
CA VAL A 9 10.29 -32.22 34.70
C VAL A 9 11.46 -33.22 34.55
N ILE A 10 11.68 -34.09 35.55
CA ILE A 10 12.74 -35.11 35.53
C ILE A 10 12.18 -36.48 35.08
N GLN A 11 10.85 -36.63 34.99
CA GLN A 11 10.22 -37.89 34.62
C GLN A 11 10.44 -38.21 33.14
N TYR A 12 11.05 -39.37 32.87
CA TYR A 12 11.21 -39.89 31.52
C TYR A 12 9.94 -40.59 31.03
N GLY A 13 9.60 -40.42 29.75
CA GLY A 13 8.58 -41.24 29.07
C GLY A 13 9.13 -42.63 28.74
N LEU A 14 8.29 -43.67 28.88
CA LEU A 14 8.67 -45.06 28.58
C LEU A 14 8.84 -45.30 27.07
N PHE A 15 8.12 -44.55 26.25
CA PHE A 15 8.17 -44.61 24.78
C PHE A 15 8.56 -43.26 24.20
N ALA A 16 9.31 -43.26 23.10
CA ALA A 16 9.60 -42.05 22.35
C ALA A 16 8.35 -41.63 21.56
N THR A 17 7.80 -40.46 21.88
CA THR A 17 6.72 -39.85 21.10
C THR A 17 7.30 -39.22 19.83
N PRO A 18 6.85 -39.62 18.62
CA PRO A 18 7.23 -38.94 17.38
C PRO A 18 6.90 -37.44 17.46
N LEU A 19 7.72 -36.58 16.85
CA LEU A 19 7.46 -35.13 16.83
C LEU A 19 6.08 -34.81 16.24
N GLU A 20 5.65 -35.59 15.26
CA GLU A 20 4.37 -35.43 14.57
C GLU A 20 3.16 -35.61 15.50
N GLU A 21 3.21 -36.59 16.42
CA GLU A 21 2.16 -36.81 17.43
C GLU A 21 2.10 -35.68 18.48
N MET A 22 3.14 -34.86 18.57
CA MET A 22 3.19 -33.71 19.47
C MET A 22 2.62 -32.43 18.83
N ILE A 23 2.32 -32.47 17.54
CA ILE A 23 1.66 -31.37 16.82
C ILE A 23 0.16 -31.63 16.83
N ALA A 24 -0.63 -30.63 17.24
CA ALA A 24 -2.08 -30.72 17.18
C ALA A 24 -2.55 -30.88 15.72
N SER A 25 -3.61 -31.66 15.49
CA SER A 25 -4.14 -31.91 14.14
C SER A 25 -4.66 -30.65 13.45
N ASP A 26 -5.09 -29.65 14.23
CA ASP A 26 -5.59 -28.35 13.80
C ASP A 26 -4.50 -27.27 13.76
N ASN A 27 -3.22 -27.65 13.83
CA ASN A 27 -2.11 -26.70 13.81
C ASN A 27 -1.81 -26.18 12.39
N GLU A 28 -1.64 -24.87 12.24
CA GLU A 28 -1.39 -24.22 10.95
C GLU A 28 -0.05 -24.66 10.29
N VAL A 29 0.88 -25.24 11.06
CA VAL A 29 2.15 -25.75 10.54
C VAL A 29 1.98 -26.85 9.48
N TRP A 30 0.86 -27.58 9.53
CA TRP A 30 0.50 -28.58 8.52
C TRP A 30 0.31 -27.95 7.15
N VAL A 31 -0.32 -26.78 7.08
CA VAL A 31 -0.50 -26.04 5.82
C VAL A 31 0.83 -25.61 5.25
N ILE A 32 1.75 -25.13 6.09
CA ILE A 32 3.07 -24.68 5.64
C ILE A 32 3.81 -25.85 5.00
N LYS A 33 3.78 -27.02 5.64
CA LYS A 33 4.39 -28.24 5.09
C LYS A 33 3.73 -28.62 3.75
N ALA A 34 2.40 -28.77 3.73
CA ALA A 34 1.65 -29.18 2.55
C ALA A 34 1.85 -28.20 1.38
N PHE A 35 1.85 -26.89 1.65
CA PHE A 35 2.08 -25.84 0.66
C PHE A 35 3.48 -25.96 0.05
N VAL A 36 4.52 -25.94 0.88
CA VAL A 36 5.91 -25.94 0.37
C VAL A 36 6.25 -27.24 -0.35
N ASP A 37 5.73 -28.38 0.12
CA ASP A 37 6.01 -29.69 -0.48
C ASP A 37 5.40 -29.86 -1.89
N GLN A 38 4.42 -29.02 -2.27
CA GLN A 38 3.81 -29.02 -3.61
C GLN A 38 4.50 -28.06 -4.60
N LEU A 39 5.42 -27.21 -4.14
CA LEU A 39 6.09 -26.23 -4.98
C LEU A 39 7.28 -26.84 -5.72
N ASP A 40 7.38 -26.59 -7.03
CA ASP A 40 8.64 -26.77 -7.75
C ASP A 40 9.57 -25.59 -7.47
N LEU A 41 10.40 -25.73 -6.43
CA LEU A 41 11.32 -24.66 -6.02
C LEU A 41 12.37 -24.34 -7.10
N ALA A 42 12.71 -25.28 -7.98
CA ALA A 42 13.68 -25.04 -9.04
C ALA A 42 13.10 -24.08 -10.08
N ASP A 43 11.87 -24.36 -10.53
CA ASP A 43 11.16 -23.53 -11.51
C ASP A 43 10.81 -22.15 -10.97
N LEU A 44 10.58 -22.05 -9.65
CA LEU A 44 10.35 -20.76 -8.99
C LEU A 44 11.62 -19.90 -8.89
N GLY A 45 12.80 -20.45 -9.21
CA GLY A 45 14.07 -19.74 -9.23
C GLY A 45 14.87 -19.85 -7.93
N PHE A 46 14.58 -20.82 -7.07
CA PHE A 46 15.48 -21.14 -5.97
C PHE A 46 16.68 -21.91 -6.50
N VAL A 47 17.88 -21.41 -6.20
CA VAL A 47 19.11 -22.00 -6.69
C VAL A 47 19.30 -23.38 -6.04
N GLN A 48 19.34 -24.42 -6.87
CA GLN A 48 19.68 -25.78 -6.47
C GLN A 48 21.05 -25.79 -5.76
N VAL A 49 21.13 -26.50 -4.62
CA VAL A 49 22.37 -26.64 -3.87
C VAL A 49 23.39 -27.35 -4.75
N LYS A 50 24.46 -26.65 -5.16
CA LYS A 50 25.57 -27.28 -5.89
C LYS A 50 26.15 -28.42 -5.05
N SER A 51 26.42 -29.56 -5.66
CA SER A 51 26.97 -30.75 -5.00
C SER A 51 28.40 -30.59 -4.47
N GLN A 52 29.08 -29.48 -4.79
CA GLN A 52 30.42 -29.18 -4.32
C GLN A 52 30.45 -27.90 -3.46
N GLY A 53 31.04 -28.02 -2.27
CA GLY A 53 31.18 -26.92 -1.30
C GLY A 53 30.70 -27.32 0.11
N ARG A 54 30.67 -26.36 1.03
CA ARG A 54 30.12 -26.54 2.39
C ARG A 54 28.64 -26.89 2.30
N SER A 55 28.19 -27.89 3.07
CA SER A 55 26.78 -28.30 3.13
C SER A 55 25.88 -27.08 3.37
N ARG A 56 24.91 -26.87 2.46
CA ARG A 56 23.89 -25.81 2.55
C ARG A 56 22.58 -26.44 2.97
N TYR A 57 21.80 -25.71 3.76
CA TYR A 57 20.41 -26.06 4.00
C TYR A 57 19.62 -25.99 2.69
N ALA A 58 18.68 -26.90 2.51
CA ALA A 58 17.79 -26.90 1.36
C ALA A 58 16.83 -25.70 1.39
N SER A 59 16.44 -25.23 0.21
CA SER A 59 15.60 -24.03 0.07
C SER A 59 14.20 -24.21 0.66
N ASP A 60 13.66 -25.43 0.64
CA ASP A 60 12.37 -25.76 1.24
C ASP A 60 12.38 -25.56 2.76
N VAL A 61 13.44 -25.99 3.45
CA VAL A 61 13.61 -25.82 4.89
C VAL A 61 13.63 -24.33 5.25
N LEU A 62 14.40 -23.53 4.52
CA LEU A 62 14.51 -22.10 4.77
C LEU A 62 13.21 -21.36 4.43
N LEU A 63 12.51 -21.77 3.38
CA LEU A 63 11.19 -21.24 3.02
C LEU A 63 10.14 -21.54 4.10
N LYS A 64 10.09 -22.79 4.59
CA LYS A 64 9.24 -23.24 5.70
C LYS A 64 9.44 -22.39 6.96
N ILE A 65 10.70 -22.13 7.34
CA ILE A 65 11.04 -21.26 8.47
C ILE A 65 10.51 -19.84 8.27
N TYR A 66 10.63 -19.29 7.06
CA TYR A 66 10.14 -17.94 6.76
C TYR A 66 8.62 -17.85 6.83
N LEU A 67 7.90 -18.79 6.20
CA LEU A 67 6.44 -18.83 6.23
C LEU A 67 5.92 -18.98 7.67
N TYR A 68 6.53 -19.88 8.44
CA TYR A 68 6.24 -20.03 9.87
C TYR A 68 6.46 -18.71 10.63
N GLY A 69 7.56 -18.03 10.33
CA GLY A 69 7.89 -16.73 10.90
C GLY A 69 6.86 -15.65 10.61
N TYR A 70 6.40 -15.56 9.37
CA TYR A 70 5.37 -14.60 8.98
C TYR A 70 4.06 -14.86 9.72
N LEU A 71 3.59 -16.11 9.72
CA LEU A 71 2.35 -16.54 10.38
C LEU A 71 2.33 -16.27 11.90
N ASN A 72 3.47 -16.50 12.54
CA ASN A 72 3.64 -16.32 13.98
C ASN A 72 4.14 -14.92 14.37
N GLY A 73 4.29 -13.99 13.42
CA GLY A 73 4.79 -12.63 13.67
C GLY A 73 6.27 -12.57 14.09
N ILE A 74 7.05 -13.63 13.85
CA ILE A 74 8.47 -13.73 14.16
C ILE A 74 9.30 -13.24 12.96
N ARG A 75 9.49 -11.91 12.88
CA ARG A 75 10.22 -11.28 11.75
C ARG A 75 11.74 -11.25 11.87
N SER A 76 12.29 -11.53 13.05
CA SER A 76 13.75 -11.46 13.30
C SER A 76 14.41 -12.80 13.02
N SER A 77 15.40 -12.85 12.13
CA SER A 77 16.15 -14.08 11.84
C SER A 77 16.84 -14.67 13.09
N ARG A 78 17.23 -13.84 14.07
CA ARG A 78 17.76 -14.32 15.37
C ARG A 78 16.68 -14.98 16.22
N LYS A 79 15.46 -14.44 16.20
CA LYS A 79 14.31 -15.07 16.87
C LYS A 79 13.91 -16.37 16.16
N LEU A 80 13.99 -16.43 14.83
CA LEU A 80 13.76 -17.65 14.05
C LEU A 80 14.81 -18.73 14.34
N GLU A 81 16.09 -18.37 14.40
CA GLU A 81 17.16 -19.28 14.84
C GLU A 81 16.84 -19.85 16.23
N LYS A 82 16.50 -18.98 17.20
CA LYS A 82 16.09 -19.43 18.54
C LYS A 82 14.88 -20.35 18.46
N ALA A 83 13.88 -20.01 17.66
CA ALA A 83 12.64 -20.77 17.52
C ALA A 83 12.92 -22.17 16.95
N CYS A 84 13.83 -22.33 15.98
CA CYS A 84 14.26 -23.64 15.47
C CYS A 84 14.83 -24.54 16.59
N ARG A 85 15.40 -23.96 17.66
CA ARG A 85 15.96 -24.69 18.81
C ARG A 85 14.99 -25.03 19.93
N VAL A 86 13.87 -24.31 20.05
CA VAL A 86 13.00 -24.40 21.24
C VAL A 86 11.52 -24.62 20.94
N ASN A 87 11.09 -24.39 19.70
CA ASN A 87 9.71 -24.52 19.29
C ASN A 87 9.51 -25.86 18.58
N ILE A 88 8.56 -26.65 19.06
CA ILE A 88 8.32 -28.00 18.58
C ILE A 88 7.75 -28.04 17.14
N GLU A 89 6.95 -27.05 16.76
CA GLU A 89 6.38 -26.93 15.41
C GLU A 89 7.51 -26.72 14.40
N LEU A 90 8.47 -25.85 14.69
CA LEU A 90 9.65 -25.67 13.85
C LEU A 90 10.59 -26.87 13.88
N MET A 91 10.81 -27.50 15.03
CA MET A 91 11.60 -28.73 15.10
C MET A 91 11.00 -29.83 14.23
N TRP A 92 9.67 -29.96 14.21
CA TRP A 92 8.97 -30.88 13.33
C TRP A 92 9.09 -30.47 11.87
N LEU A 93 8.77 -29.21 11.55
CA LEU A 93 8.75 -28.68 10.18
C LEU A 93 10.11 -28.72 9.49
N THR A 94 11.21 -28.56 10.24
CA THR A 94 12.58 -28.56 9.71
C THR A 94 13.31 -29.89 9.94
N GLY A 95 12.70 -30.88 10.60
CA GLY A 95 13.39 -32.10 10.98
C GLY A 95 14.55 -31.87 11.96
N ARG A 96 14.40 -30.92 12.90
CA ARG A 96 15.40 -30.45 13.87
C ARG A 96 16.64 -29.81 13.25
N LEU A 97 16.55 -29.34 12.01
CA LEU A 97 17.59 -28.49 11.45
C LEU A 97 17.57 -27.12 12.14
N GLU A 98 18.76 -26.64 12.51
CA GLU A 98 18.96 -25.37 13.22
C GLU A 98 19.81 -24.38 12.40
N PRO A 99 19.28 -23.81 11.30
CA PRO A 99 20.00 -22.79 10.55
C PRO A 99 20.34 -21.58 11.43
N ALA A 100 21.58 -21.11 11.32
CA ALA A 100 22.00 -19.87 11.98
C ALA A 100 21.27 -18.66 11.38
N TYR A 101 21.11 -17.58 12.15
CA TYR A 101 20.37 -16.40 11.69
C TYR A 101 20.91 -15.77 10.39
N HIS A 102 22.22 -15.88 10.14
CA HIS A 102 22.85 -15.42 8.90
C HIS A 102 22.31 -16.18 7.69
N THR A 103 22.29 -17.52 7.77
CA THR A 103 21.76 -18.38 6.71
C THR A 103 20.31 -18.07 6.40
N ILE A 104 19.50 -17.86 7.44
CA ILE A 104 18.09 -17.46 7.28
C ILE A 104 18.04 -16.09 6.58
N ALA A 105 18.74 -15.08 7.10
CA ALA A 105 18.71 -13.73 6.53
C ALA A 105 19.20 -13.67 5.07
N ASP A 106 20.28 -14.37 4.75
CA ASP A 106 20.88 -14.41 3.41
C ASP A 106 19.94 -15.07 2.41
N PHE A 107 19.20 -16.12 2.80
CA PHE A 107 18.22 -16.77 1.92
C PHE A 107 17.18 -15.78 1.37
N ARG A 108 16.59 -14.94 2.23
CA ARG A 108 15.62 -13.92 1.78
C ARG A 108 16.26 -12.84 0.94
N LYS A 109 17.49 -12.45 1.26
CA LYS A 109 18.24 -11.42 0.53
C LYS A 109 18.60 -11.89 -0.88
N ASP A 110 18.98 -13.15 -1.02
CA ASP A 110 19.51 -13.72 -2.26
C ASP A 110 18.40 -14.16 -3.23
N HIS A 111 17.17 -14.39 -2.75
CA HIS A 111 16.05 -14.92 -3.54
C HIS A 111 14.77 -14.04 -3.56
N PRO A 112 14.86 -12.71 -3.75
CA PRO A 112 13.67 -11.85 -3.70
C PRO A 112 12.65 -12.17 -4.79
N GLN A 113 13.10 -12.51 -6.00
CA GLN A 113 12.21 -12.84 -7.10
C GLN A 113 11.56 -14.22 -6.94
N ALA A 114 12.31 -15.21 -6.42
CA ALA A 114 11.76 -16.54 -6.18
C ALA A 114 10.68 -16.50 -5.09
N LEU A 115 10.89 -15.71 -4.03
CA LEU A 115 9.86 -15.48 -3.01
C LEU A 115 8.59 -14.84 -3.59
N LYS A 116 8.71 -13.86 -4.49
CA LYS A 116 7.55 -13.31 -5.21
C LYS A 116 6.83 -14.37 -6.03
N ASN A 117 7.58 -15.25 -6.70
CA ASN A 117 7.00 -16.34 -7.47
C ASN A 117 6.28 -17.37 -6.58
N VAL A 118 6.77 -17.66 -5.38
CA VAL A 118 6.05 -18.49 -4.39
C VAL A 118 4.69 -17.89 -4.06
N PHE A 119 4.63 -16.57 -3.79
CA PHE A 119 3.35 -15.91 -3.53
C PHE A 119 2.39 -15.92 -4.72
N ARG A 120 2.90 -16.00 -5.95
CA ARG A 120 2.05 -16.19 -7.15
C ARG A 120 1.48 -17.60 -7.29
N GLN A 121 2.14 -18.61 -6.71
CA GLN A 121 1.62 -19.98 -6.68
C GLN A 121 0.51 -20.16 -5.65
N TYR A 122 0.48 -19.33 -4.61
CA TYR A 122 -0.50 -19.46 -3.54
C TYR A 122 -1.97 -19.37 -4.02
N PRO A 123 -2.39 -18.34 -4.79
CA PRO A 123 -3.75 -18.27 -5.34
C PRO A 123 -4.09 -19.43 -6.29
N LEU A 124 -3.12 -19.92 -7.06
CA LEU A 124 -3.29 -21.07 -7.94
C LEU A 124 -3.59 -22.34 -7.16
N LEU A 125 -2.89 -22.55 -6.04
CA LEU A 125 -3.16 -23.69 -5.18
C LEU A 125 -4.53 -23.59 -4.50
N LEU A 126 -4.93 -22.38 -4.08
CA LEU A 126 -6.28 -22.17 -3.54
C LEU A 126 -7.37 -22.46 -4.57
N LYS A 127 -7.12 -22.13 -5.84
CA LYS A 127 -7.99 -22.51 -6.96
C LYS A 127 -8.06 -24.04 -7.10
N ASP A 128 -6.92 -24.73 -7.07
CA ASP A 128 -6.87 -26.20 -7.19
C ASP A 128 -7.55 -26.92 -6.01
N TRP A 129 -7.56 -26.31 -4.83
CA TRP A 129 -8.30 -26.79 -3.65
C TRP A 129 -9.77 -26.37 -3.63
N GLU A 130 -10.26 -25.77 -4.72
CA GLU A 130 -11.64 -25.28 -4.85
C GLU A 130 -12.02 -24.30 -3.72
N MET A 131 -11.07 -23.52 -3.22
CA MET A 131 -11.27 -22.52 -2.15
C MET A 131 -11.57 -21.11 -2.68
N LEU A 132 -11.55 -20.93 -3.99
CA LEU A 132 -11.88 -19.65 -4.64
C LEU A 132 -13.21 -19.78 -5.40
N GLY A 133 -14.02 -18.72 -5.34
CA GLY A 133 -15.27 -18.59 -6.11
C GLY A 133 -15.01 -18.19 -7.55
N LEU A 134 -14.00 -17.35 -7.80
CA LEU A 134 -13.56 -16.87 -9.11
C LEU A 134 -14.62 -16.07 -9.90
N GLU A 135 -15.67 -15.60 -9.23
CA GLU A 135 -16.75 -14.82 -9.85
C GLU A 135 -16.72 -13.35 -9.41
N THR A 136 -16.51 -13.11 -8.11
CA THR A 136 -16.51 -11.77 -7.53
C THR A 136 -15.22 -11.50 -6.79
N PHE A 137 -14.59 -10.37 -7.13
CA PHE A 137 -13.41 -9.87 -6.44
C PHE A 137 -13.69 -8.55 -5.75
N ALA A 138 -13.12 -8.36 -4.56
CA ALA A 138 -13.10 -7.08 -3.86
C ALA A 138 -11.69 -6.49 -3.88
N ILE A 139 -11.57 -5.21 -4.25
CA ILE A 139 -10.29 -4.49 -4.25
C ILE A 139 -10.32 -3.38 -3.21
N ASP A 140 -9.31 -3.38 -2.34
CA ASP A 140 -9.11 -2.36 -1.32
C ASP A 140 -7.62 -2.02 -1.12
N GLY A 141 -7.37 -0.79 -0.68
CA GLY A 141 -6.05 -0.19 -0.52
C GLY A 141 -5.70 0.03 0.95
N THR A 142 -4.81 -0.79 1.49
CA THR A 142 -4.33 -0.68 2.87
C THR A 142 -3.01 0.07 2.96
N LYS A 143 -3.00 1.16 3.74
CA LYS A 143 -1.80 1.99 3.95
C LYS A 143 -1.00 1.48 5.14
N ILE A 144 0.23 1.03 4.91
CA ILE A 144 1.12 0.44 5.93
C ILE A 144 2.26 1.41 6.23
N ARG A 145 2.52 1.67 7.51
CA ARG A 145 3.66 2.49 7.94
C ARG A 145 4.98 1.82 7.60
N ALA A 146 5.89 2.59 7.04
CA ALA A 146 7.21 2.11 6.68
C ALA A 146 8.24 2.37 7.79
N GLN A 147 9.46 1.85 7.60
CA GLN A 147 10.59 2.12 8.50
C GLN A 147 11.23 3.48 8.20
N ASN A 148 10.42 4.52 8.06
CA ASN A 148 10.88 5.89 7.86
C ASN A 148 10.00 6.86 8.62
N SER A 149 10.62 7.76 9.39
CA SER A 149 9.87 8.77 10.14
C SER A 149 9.57 9.98 9.27
N MET A 150 8.46 10.67 9.56
CA MET A 150 8.13 11.97 8.96
C MET A 150 9.24 13.01 9.12
N LYS A 151 10.07 12.90 10.17
CA LYS A 151 11.23 13.77 10.37
C LYS A 151 12.33 13.55 9.33
N ARG A 152 12.50 12.30 8.87
CA ARG A 152 13.47 11.86 7.86
C ARG A 152 12.92 11.82 6.43
N ASN A 153 11.69 12.29 6.23
CA ASN A 153 11.11 12.59 4.91
C ASN A 153 11.20 14.10 4.63
N PHE A 154 11.78 14.48 3.51
CA PHE A 154 12.00 15.88 3.12
C PHE A 154 11.33 16.20 1.80
N ASN A 155 10.93 17.45 1.64
CA ASN A 155 10.44 18.00 0.39
C ASN A 155 10.90 19.46 0.31
N ARG A 156 10.77 20.08 -0.86
CA ARG A 156 11.25 21.45 -1.09
C ARG A 156 10.71 22.48 -0.10
N LYS A 157 9.43 22.37 0.27
CA LYS A 157 8.82 23.23 1.30
C LYS A 157 9.46 23.03 2.67
N LYS A 158 9.82 21.79 3.02
CA LYS A 158 10.46 21.45 4.28
C LYS A 158 11.91 21.93 4.32
N PHE A 159 12.65 21.83 3.22
CA PHE A 159 13.99 22.41 3.10
C PHE A 159 13.96 23.92 3.31
N LYS A 160 13.09 24.63 2.59
CA LYS A 160 12.89 26.08 2.78
C LYS A 160 12.63 26.44 4.25
N ARG A 161 11.67 25.78 4.90
CA ARG A 161 11.37 26.02 6.33
C ARG A 161 12.55 25.76 7.26
N HIS A 162 13.42 24.80 6.92
CA HIS A 162 14.61 24.50 7.72
C HIS A 162 15.71 25.54 7.52
N LEU A 163 15.93 25.99 6.28
CA LEU A 163 16.87 27.05 5.94
C LEU A 163 16.43 28.37 6.57
N ASP A 164 15.16 28.78 6.37
CA ASP A 164 14.59 29.99 6.99
C ASP A 164 14.75 29.98 8.52
N ARG A 165 14.60 28.82 9.16
CA ARG A 165 14.79 28.70 10.62
C ARG A 165 16.26 28.84 11.02
N ILE A 166 17.19 28.36 10.19
CA ILE A 166 18.62 28.54 10.45
C ILE A 166 18.98 30.02 10.34
N ASP A 167 18.46 30.73 9.33
CA ASP A 167 18.64 32.18 9.19
C ASP A 167 18.20 32.93 10.43
N VAL A 168 16.98 32.66 10.92
CA VAL A 168 16.46 33.27 12.16
C VAL A 168 17.34 32.94 13.37
N GLN A 169 17.87 31.72 13.47
CA GLN A 169 18.75 31.32 14.58
C GLN A 169 20.10 32.02 14.54
N ILE A 170 20.67 32.21 13.34
CA ILE A 170 21.92 32.96 13.16
C ILE A 170 21.69 34.42 13.54
N GLU A 171 20.62 35.03 13.03
CA GLU A 171 20.28 36.43 13.32
C GLU A 171 20.09 36.67 14.82
N GLN A 172 19.32 35.80 15.49
CA GLN A 172 19.13 35.88 16.94
C GLN A 172 20.44 35.72 17.72
N ALA A 173 21.27 34.74 17.35
CA ALA A 173 22.54 34.51 18.04
C ALA A 173 23.50 35.71 17.91
N LEU A 174 23.50 36.38 16.75
CA LEU A 174 24.30 37.58 16.52
C LEU A 174 23.73 38.78 17.28
N GLN A 175 22.41 39.00 17.27
CA GLN A 175 21.75 40.07 18.02
C GLN A 175 21.97 39.93 19.53
N ASP A 176 21.79 38.73 20.09
CA ASP A 176 22.00 38.46 21.50
C ASP A 176 23.46 38.71 21.92
N TRP A 177 24.41 38.38 21.04
CA TRP A 177 25.83 38.64 21.26
C TRP A 177 26.15 40.14 21.18
N GLU A 178 25.63 40.86 20.19
CA GLU A 178 25.83 42.31 20.03
C GLU A 178 25.21 43.12 21.17
N ALA A 179 24.07 42.67 21.73
CA ALA A 179 23.39 43.33 22.85
C ALA A 179 24.07 43.11 24.22
N ALA A 180 25.03 42.19 24.32
CA ALA A 180 25.75 41.92 25.56
C ALA A 180 26.89 42.92 25.82
N ASP A 181 27.22 43.17 27.09
CA ASP A 181 28.36 44.02 27.46
C ASP A 181 29.70 43.40 27.01
N GLU A 182 30.74 44.23 26.77
CA GLU A 182 32.05 43.80 26.23
C GLU A 182 32.67 42.59 26.95
N LYS A 183 32.57 42.55 28.29
CA LYS A 183 33.11 41.44 29.08
C LYS A 183 32.36 40.13 28.79
N THR A 184 31.05 40.19 28.70
CA THR A 184 30.19 39.04 28.37
C THR A 184 30.37 38.63 26.90
N GLN A 185 30.60 39.56 25.98
CA GLN A 185 30.94 39.26 24.59
C GLN A 185 32.25 38.49 24.46
N GLN A 186 33.29 38.89 25.19
CA GLN A 186 34.59 38.18 25.20
C GLN A 186 34.44 36.77 25.77
N GLU A 187 33.68 36.59 26.85
CA GLU A 187 33.44 35.30 27.48
C GLU A 187 32.59 34.35 26.62
N THR A 188 31.58 34.87 25.90
CA THR A 188 30.62 34.06 25.12
C THR A 188 31.03 33.81 23.68
N ARG A 189 31.98 34.58 23.12
CA ARG A 189 32.41 34.46 21.72
C ARG A 189 32.78 33.04 21.26
N PRO A 190 33.54 32.23 22.02
CA PRO A 190 33.82 30.85 21.62
C PRO A 190 32.56 29.97 21.50
N ALA A 191 31.55 30.23 22.33
CA ALA A 191 30.29 29.49 22.29
C ALA A 191 29.43 29.91 21.08
N VAL A 192 29.39 31.21 20.77
CA VAL A 192 28.69 31.76 19.59
C VAL A 192 29.33 31.24 18.30
N ASP A 193 30.66 31.31 18.17
CA ASP A 193 31.39 30.79 16.99
C ASP A 193 31.12 29.29 16.77
N LYS A 194 31.09 28.51 17.86
CA LYS A 194 30.75 27.08 17.81
C LYS A 194 29.31 26.85 17.37
N LEU A 195 28.37 27.68 17.81
CA LEU A 195 26.97 27.60 17.41
C LEU A 195 26.80 27.93 15.93
N LEU A 196 27.39 29.05 15.46
CA LEU A 196 27.35 29.47 14.06
C LEU A 196 27.92 28.40 13.14
N LYS A 197 29.09 27.85 13.46
CA LYS A 197 29.68 26.74 12.70
C LYS A 197 28.74 25.53 12.60
N LYS A 198 28.08 25.17 13.70
CA LYS A 198 27.11 24.05 13.71
C LYS A 198 25.87 24.35 12.85
N LEU A 199 25.42 25.60 12.83
CA LEU A 199 24.30 26.05 11.99
C LEU A 199 24.68 26.04 10.51
N ASP A 200 25.88 26.48 10.16
CA ASP A 200 26.42 26.44 8.80
C ASP A 200 26.59 25.00 8.30
N GLU A 201 27.17 24.11 9.11
CA GLU A 201 27.28 22.67 8.80
C GLU A 201 25.89 22.06 8.52
N ARG A 202 24.88 22.47 9.30
CA ARG A 202 23.50 22.01 9.12
C ARG A 202 22.85 22.58 7.86
N ARG A 203 23.08 23.86 7.55
CA ARG A 203 22.63 24.51 6.30
C ARG A 203 23.19 23.78 5.09
N LEU A 204 24.51 23.58 5.05
CA LEU A 204 25.18 22.84 3.97
C LEU A 204 24.60 21.43 3.82
N GLY A 205 24.28 20.77 4.94
CA GLY A 205 23.61 19.47 4.92
C GLY A 205 22.23 19.50 4.23
N TYR A 206 21.42 20.52 4.49
CA TYR A 206 20.12 20.67 3.82
C TYR A 206 20.23 21.08 2.35
N GLU A 207 21.16 21.97 2.02
CA GLU A 207 21.42 22.40 0.63
C GLU A 207 21.87 21.22 -0.24
N ARG A 208 22.76 20.36 0.28
CA ARG A 208 23.16 19.12 -0.41
C ARG A 208 21.98 18.19 -0.68
N LEU A 209 21.09 18.04 0.30
CA LEU A 209 19.90 17.22 0.13
C LEU A 209 18.92 17.85 -0.86
N ASP A 210 18.73 19.17 -0.86
CA ASP A 210 17.88 19.85 -1.85
C ASP A 210 18.45 19.71 -3.27
N GLN A 211 19.79 19.78 -3.43
CA GLN A 211 20.43 19.49 -4.71
C GLN A 211 20.20 18.04 -5.16
N THR A 212 20.38 17.07 -4.25
CA THR A 212 20.06 15.66 -4.55
C THR A 212 18.60 15.48 -4.95
N LEU A 213 17.68 16.28 -4.39
CA LEU A 213 16.26 16.22 -4.74
C LEU A 213 16.07 16.69 -6.19
N GLU A 214 16.69 17.80 -6.56
CA GLU A 214 16.67 18.34 -7.92
C GLU A 214 17.26 17.34 -8.92
N ASP A 215 18.44 16.80 -8.62
CA ASP A 215 19.15 15.87 -9.49
C ASP A 215 18.37 14.56 -9.69
N SER A 216 17.62 14.12 -8.67
CA SER A 216 16.79 12.92 -8.75
C SER A 216 15.50 13.10 -9.55
N GLY A 217 15.05 14.34 -9.76
CA GLY A 217 13.74 14.64 -10.35
C GLY A 217 12.53 14.26 -9.48
N GLU A 218 12.76 13.79 -8.25
CA GLU A 218 11.70 13.39 -7.34
C GLU A 218 11.06 14.58 -6.59
N THR A 219 9.87 14.36 -6.02
CA THR A 219 9.17 15.40 -5.23
C THR A 219 9.54 15.42 -3.75
N GLN A 220 10.15 14.35 -3.25
CA GLN A 220 10.53 14.17 -1.85
C GLN A 220 11.90 13.47 -1.76
N ILE A 221 12.53 13.44 -0.57
CA ILE A 221 13.72 12.67 -0.21
C ILE A 221 13.47 11.90 1.08
N ARG A 222 13.88 10.63 1.11
CA ARG A 222 13.72 9.72 2.26
C ARG A 222 15.06 9.15 2.64
N LEU A 223 15.45 9.36 3.89
CA LEU A 223 16.80 9.01 4.33
C LEU A 223 16.93 7.58 4.88
N THR A 224 15.83 6.92 5.24
CA THR A 224 15.86 5.57 5.84
C THR A 224 15.41 4.50 4.88
N ASP A 225 14.30 4.77 4.20
CA ASP A 225 13.61 3.83 3.34
C ASP A 225 13.24 4.57 2.04
N PRO A 226 14.07 4.44 0.98
CA PRO A 226 13.97 5.21 -0.26
C PRO A 226 12.64 5.06 -0.99
N ASP A 227 12.06 3.87 -0.87
CA ASP A 227 10.86 3.47 -1.60
C ASP A 227 9.59 4.02 -0.95
N THR A 228 9.67 4.69 0.19
CA THR A 228 8.47 5.16 0.90
C THR A 228 7.90 6.44 0.32
N ARG A 229 6.60 6.69 0.56
CA ARG A 229 5.98 7.98 0.25
C ARG A 229 5.10 8.49 1.39
N SER A 230 4.88 9.80 1.41
CA SER A 230 3.88 10.41 2.27
C SER A 230 2.48 10.13 1.74
N LEU A 231 1.73 9.30 2.47
CA LEU A 231 0.39 8.85 2.14
C LEU A 231 -0.64 9.43 3.13
N PRO A 232 -1.81 9.90 2.66
CA PRO A 232 -2.88 10.31 3.54
C PRO A 232 -3.55 9.08 4.17
N LEU A 233 -3.43 8.92 5.49
CA LEU A 233 -4.03 7.79 6.20
C LEU A 233 -5.50 8.06 6.54
N HIS A 234 -5.78 9.23 7.12
CA HIS A 234 -7.14 9.65 7.45
C HIS A 234 -7.24 11.18 7.53
N ARG A 235 -8.16 11.79 6.77
CA ARG A 235 -8.37 13.25 6.71
C ARG A 235 -7.05 14.01 6.49
N ASN A 236 -6.57 14.73 7.50
CA ASN A 236 -5.36 15.55 7.47
C ASN A 236 -4.12 14.84 8.04
N ILE A 237 -4.23 13.56 8.38
CA ILE A 237 -3.11 12.77 8.90
C ILE A 237 -2.37 12.16 7.72
N VAL A 238 -1.12 12.56 7.56
CA VAL A 238 -0.19 12.03 6.56
C VAL A 238 0.88 11.21 7.28
N GLU A 239 1.10 10.00 6.81
CA GLU A 239 2.12 9.09 7.30
C GLU A 239 3.10 8.73 6.17
N VAL A 240 4.31 8.31 6.52
CA VAL A 240 5.24 7.78 5.52
C VAL A 240 5.11 6.26 5.50
N GLY A 241 4.76 5.73 4.35
CA GLY A 241 4.37 4.34 4.23
C GLY A 241 4.34 3.84 2.79
N TYR A 242 3.74 2.67 2.67
CA TYR A 242 3.39 1.98 1.44
C TYR A 242 1.87 1.88 1.32
N ASN A 243 1.37 1.89 0.10
CA ASN A 243 -0.01 1.61 -0.19
C ASN A 243 -0.10 0.18 -0.76
N VAL A 244 -0.69 -0.74 -0.01
CA VAL A 244 -0.83 -2.14 -0.45
C VAL A 244 -2.25 -2.32 -0.98
N GLN A 245 -2.35 -2.46 -2.30
CA GLN A 245 -3.58 -2.82 -2.99
C GLN A 245 -3.76 -4.33 -2.88
N GLN A 246 -4.95 -4.78 -2.53
CA GLN A 246 -5.25 -6.19 -2.31
C GLN A 246 -6.52 -6.56 -3.06
N VAL A 247 -6.53 -7.76 -3.62
CA VAL A 247 -7.68 -8.36 -4.29
C VAL A 247 -8.10 -9.58 -3.47
N LEU A 248 -9.36 -9.61 -3.07
CA LEU A 248 -9.96 -10.70 -2.31
C LEU A 248 -11.03 -11.40 -3.15
N ASP A 249 -11.06 -12.72 -3.08
CA ASP A 249 -12.15 -13.55 -3.59
C ASP A 249 -13.29 -13.66 -2.56
N ASP A 250 -14.54 -13.66 -3.01
CA ASP A 250 -15.73 -13.57 -2.14
C ASP A 250 -16.13 -14.88 -1.44
N LYS A 251 -15.73 -16.05 -1.98
CA LYS A 251 -16.15 -17.35 -1.44
C LYS A 251 -15.71 -17.55 0.01
N ASP A 252 -14.41 -17.36 0.23
CA ASP A 252 -13.76 -17.56 1.53
C ASP A 252 -12.99 -16.32 2.01
N ASN A 253 -13.15 -15.17 1.33
CA ASN A 253 -12.46 -13.91 1.63
C ASN A 253 -10.92 -14.03 1.58
N LEU A 254 -10.42 -14.81 0.61
CA LEU A 254 -9.00 -15.09 0.46
C LEU A 254 -8.33 -14.07 -0.44
N ILE A 255 -7.12 -13.63 -0.07
CA ILE A 255 -6.32 -12.72 -0.87
C ILE A 255 -5.76 -13.49 -2.08
N VAL A 256 -6.14 -13.06 -3.28
CA VAL A 256 -5.71 -13.67 -4.56
C VAL A 256 -4.64 -12.87 -5.28
N ALA A 257 -4.56 -11.56 -5.01
CA ALA A 257 -3.48 -10.73 -5.54
C ALA A 257 -3.20 -9.56 -4.60
N HIS A 258 -1.98 -9.04 -4.71
CA HIS A 258 -1.60 -7.81 -4.03
C HIS A 258 -0.56 -7.05 -4.83
N GLU A 259 -0.58 -5.74 -4.71
CA GLU A 259 0.42 -4.85 -5.27
C GLU A 259 0.84 -3.82 -4.24
N VAL A 260 2.15 -3.62 -4.08
CA VAL A 260 2.69 -2.58 -3.21
C VAL A 260 3.03 -1.37 -4.06
N THR A 261 2.22 -0.33 -3.94
CA THR A 261 2.37 0.93 -4.68
C THR A 261 2.68 2.08 -3.74
N ASN A 262 3.14 3.16 -4.34
CA ASN A 262 3.46 4.42 -3.68
C ASN A 262 2.51 5.55 -4.07
N GLU A 263 1.46 5.19 -4.80
CA GLU A 263 0.49 6.09 -5.40
C GLU A 263 -0.87 5.98 -4.69
N SER A 264 -1.77 6.88 -5.05
CA SER A 264 -3.15 6.83 -4.55
C SER A 264 -3.98 5.77 -5.27
N ASP A 265 -5.09 5.39 -4.66
CA ASP A 265 -6.01 4.34 -5.14
C ASP A 265 -6.70 4.68 -6.50
N ILE A 266 -6.61 5.93 -6.98
CA ILE A 266 -7.37 6.46 -8.15
C ILE A 266 -7.04 5.75 -9.48
N ASN A 267 -5.83 5.21 -9.64
CA ASN A 267 -5.37 4.56 -10.89
C ASN A 267 -4.91 3.11 -10.63
N ALA A 268 -5.42 2.49 -9.57
CA ALA A 268 -4.94 1.18 -9.12
C ALA A 268 -5.91 0.03 -9.46
N LEU A 269 -7.00 0.30 -10.17
CA LEU A 269 -8.08 -0.67 -10.38
C LEU A 269 -7.83 -1.56 -11.60
N GLY A 270 -7.59 -0.95 -12.75
CA GLY A 270 -7.64 -1.59 -14.06
C GLY A 270 -6.59 -2.69 -14.20
N ASP A 271 -5.32 -2.31 -14.08
CA ASP A 271 -4.20 -3.25 -14.20
C ASP A 271 -4.28 -4.35 -13.14
N LEU A 272 -4.60 -3.99 -11.88
CA LEU A 272 -4.70 -4.95 -10.80
C LEU A 272 -5.81 -5.99 -11.02
N ALA A 273 -6.98 -5.56 -11.50
CA ALA A 273 -8.09 -6.47 -11.79
C ALA A 273 -7.75 -7.42 -12.95
N VAL A 274 -7.19 -6.88 -14.04
CA VAL A 274 -6.80 -7.67 -15.22
C VAL A 274 -5.67 -8.64 -14.90
N ASP A 275 -4.64 -8.20 -14.20
CA ASP A 275 -3.51 -9.04 -13.80
C ASP A 275 -3.95 -10.16 -12.85
N SER A 276 -4.91 -9.90 -11.96
CA SER A 276 -5.49 -10.92 -11.08
C SER A 276 -6.22 -12.00 -11.86
N CYS A 277 -7.05 -11.60 -12.84
CA CYS A 277 -7.76 -12.54 -13.70
C CYS A 277 -6.77 -13.39 -14.52
N ASN A 278 -5.77 -12.75 -15.14
CA ASN A 278 -4.72 -13.43 -15.91
C ASN A 278 -3.93 -14.41 -15.04
N ALA A 279 -3.56 -14.01 -13.81
CA ALA A 279 -2.82 -14.87 -12.88
C ALA A 279 -3.61 -16.10 -12.47
N LEU A 280 -4.94 -16.00 -12.37
CA LEU A 280 -5.84 -17.11 -12.06
C LEU A 280 -6.26 -17.92 -13.29
N GLY A 281 -5.82 -17.52 -14.49
CA GLY A 281 -6.22 -18.15 -15.75
C GLY A 281 -7.71 -17.99 -16.05
N LEU A 282 -8.29 -16.86 -15.65
CA LEU A 282 -9.64 -16.44 -16.00
C LEU A 282 -9.58 -15.68 -17.33
N TYR A 283 -10.46 -16.02 -18.26
CA TYR A 283 -10.45 -15.48 -19.61
C TYR A 283 -11.67 -14.60 -19.85
N ARG A 284 -11.67 -13.88 -20.99
CA ARG A 284 -12.72 -12.92 -21.38
C ARG A 284 -14.14 -13.48 -21.41
N GLU A 285 -14.33 -14.80 -21.35
CA GLU A 285 -15.63 -15.46 -21.36
C GLU A 285 -16.23 -15.56 -19.94
N ASP A 286 -15.41 -15.40 -18.91
CA ASP A 286 -15.83 -15.41 -17.51
C ASP A 286 -16.40 -14.03 -17.13
N SER A 287 -17.64 -14.00 -16.63
CA SER A 287 -18.28 -12.77 -16.16
C SER A 287 -17.79 -12.43 -14.76
N ILE A 288 -16.72 -11.64 -14.67
CA ILE A 288 -16.12 -11.23 -13.39
C ILE A 288 -16.74 -9.93 -12.88
N ILE A 289 -17.06 -9.89 -11.59
CA ILE A 289 -17.53 -8.68 -10.89
C ILE A 289 -16.42 -8.18 -9.97
N VAL A 290 -16.07 -6.90 -10.06
CA VAL A 290 -15.10 -6.25 -9.16
C VAL A 290 -15.79 -5.19 -8.31
N LEU A 291 -15.69 -5.34 -6.99
CA LEU A 291 -16.24 -4.45 -5.98
C LEU A 291 -15.14 -3.54 -5.43
N THR A 292 -15.35 -2.22 -5.45
CA THR A 292 -14.38 -1.29 -4.84
C THR A 292 -15.06 -0.12 -4.12
N ASP A 293 -14.29 0.55 -3.26
CA ASP A 293 -14.71 1.80 -2.64
C ASP A 293 -14.68 2.99 -3.63
N LYS A 294 -15.13 4.16 -3.16
CA LYS A 294 -15.17 5.41 -3.94
C LYS A 294 -13.79 5.96 -4.35
N GLY A 295 -12.71 5.45 -3.76
CA GLY A 295 -11.33 5.84 -4.04
C GLY A 295 -10.89 5.47 -5.45
N TYR A 296 -11.48 4.38 -5.99
CA TYR A 296 -11.21 3.82 -7.33
C TYR A 296 -12.13 4.37 -8.42
N HIS A 297 -12.96 5.38 -8.11
CA HIS A 297 -13.88 5.96 -9.09
C HIS A 297 -13.13 6.84 -10.12
N ASN A 298 -12.60 6.19 -11.15
CA ASN A 298 -11.92 6.80 -12.29
C ASN A 298 -12.47 6.22 -13.61
N GLY A 299 -13.04 7.08 -14.46
CA GLY A 299 -13.68 6.64 -15.70
C GLY A 299 -12.76 5.88 -16.67
N GLY A 300 -11.45 6.22 -16.71
CA GLY A 300 -10.49 5.51 -17.56
C GLY A 300 -10.24 4.08 -17.09
N GLU A 301 -10.06 3.88 -15.78
CA GLU A 301 -9.89 2.56 -15.16
C GLU A 301 -11.14 1.69 -15.34
N LEU A 302 -12.32 2.27 -15.09
CA LEU A 302 -13.60 1.57 -15.26
C LEU A 302 -13.83 1.14 -16.71
N GLN A 303 -13.50 2.02 -17.67
CA GLN A 303 -13.55 1.70 -19.09
C GLN A 303 -12.58 0.56 -19.43
N TYR A 304 -11.35 0.59 -18.92
CA TYR A 304 -10.37 -0.45 -19.16
C TYR A 304 -10.80 -1.82 -18.60
N CYS A 305 -11.41 -1.86 -17.42
CA CYS A 305 -12.04 -3.08 -16.89
C CYS A 305 -13.15 -3.58 -17.83
N GLN A 306 -14.04 -2.69 -18.29
CA GLN A 306 -15.14 -3.05 -19.18
C GLN A 306 -14.63 -3.59 -20.54
N GLU A 307 -13.58 -3.00 -21.10
CA GLU A 307 -12.93 -3.48 -22.34
C GLU A 307 -12.31 -4.88 -22.19
N ASN A 308 -12.06 -5.32 -20.96
CA ASN A 308 -11.58 -6.65 -20.61
C ASN A 308 -12.67 -7.58 -20.02
N ASN A 309 -13.95 -7.24 -20.22
CA ASN A 309 -15.11 -8.01 -19.73
C ASN A 309 -15.23 -8.13 -18.21
N ILE A 310 -14.69 -7.16 -17.48
CA ILE A 310 -14.80 -7.07 -16.01
C ILE A 310 -15.89 -6.04 -15.66
N SER A 311 -16.94 -6.48 -14.97
CA SER A 311 -18.03 -5.62 -14.48
C SER A 311 -17.64 -4.98 -13.15
N THR A 312 -17.63 -3.65 -13.08
CA THR A 312 -17.19 -2.94 -11.87
C THR A 312 -18.37 -2.34 -11.10
N LEU A 313 -18.44 -2.59 -9.79
CA LEU A 313 -19.37 -1.95 -8.87
C LEU A 313 -18.60 -0.98 -7.96
N VAL A 314 -18.60 0.30 -8.35
CA VAL A 314 -17.82 1.35 -7.67
C VAL A 314 -18.73 2.47 -7.19
N ALA A 315 -18.60 2.84 -5.92
CA ALA A 315 -19.37 3.95 -5.37
C ALA A 315 -19.00 5.28 -6.03
N GLU A 316 -20.01 6.04 -6.47
CA GLU A 316 -19.77 7.34 -7.10
C GLU A 316 -19.08 8.33 -6.15
N ARG A 317 -17.97 8.91 -6.62
CA ARG A 317 -17.34 10.02 -5.91
C ARG A 317 -18.17 11.28 -6.19
N LYS A 318 -19.04 11.67 -5.25
CA LYS A 318 -19.78 12.94 -5.33
C LYS A 318 -18.79 14.06 -5.72
N PRO A 319 -18.98 14.74 -6.87
CA PRO A 319 -18.09 15.82 -7.23
C PRO A 319 -18.10 16.86 -6.12
N PHE A 320 -16.94 17.43 -5.82
CA PHE A 320 -16.87 18.59 -4.95
C PHE A 320 -17.79 19.64 -5.57
N ASN A 321 -18.90 19.97 -4.90
CA ASN A 321 -19.91 20.90 -5.38
C ASN A 321 -19.29 22.30 -5.52
N PHE A 322 -18.59 22.55 -6.62
CA PHE A 322 -18.28 23.89 -7.10
C PHE A 322 -19.48 24.45 -7.89
N LEU A 323 -20.30 23.55 -8.46
CA LEU A 323 -21.44 23.86 -9.31
C LEU A 323 -22.72 24.20 -8.55
N SER A 324 -22.82 23.96 -7.23
CA SER A 324 -23.99 24.41 -6.46
C SER A 324 -24.08 25.94 -6.35
N ASN A 325 -23.02 26.66 -6.73
CA ASN A 325 -22.97 28.12 -6.77
C ASN A 325 -23.06 28.68 -8.20
N LEU A 326 -23.16 27.84 -9.24
CA LEU A 326 -23.38 28.29 -10.61
C LEU A 326 -24.79 27.88 -11.05
N ASN A 327 -25.60 28.87 -11.44
CA ASN A 327 -26.90 28.63 -12.07
C ASN A 327 -26.68 27.95 -13.43
N ILE A 328 -26.71 26.63 -13.45
CA ILE A 328 -26.72 25.81 -14.66
C ILE A 328 -28.16 25.76 -15.16
N GLY A 329 -28.39 26.22 -16.38
CA GLY A 329 -29.66 26.02 -17.09
C GLY A 329 -29.51 24.99 -18.20
N ILE A 330 -30.64 24.45 -18.67
CA ILE A 330 -30.70 23.54 -19.83
C ILE A 330 -31.67 24.17 -20.84
N ILE A 331 -31.24 24.31 -22.10
CA ILE A 331 -32.00 24.77 -23.27
C ILE A 331 -31.62 23.78 -24.35
N GLU A 332 -32.63 23.16 -24.96
CA GLU A 332 -32.48 22.35 -26.18
C GLU A 332 -31.42 21.23 -26.10
N GLY A 333 -31.33 20.53 -24.96
CA GLY A 333 -30.45 19.35 -24.83
C GLY A 333 -28.95 19.66 -24.72
N VAL A 334 -28.57 20.93 -24.70
CA VAL A 334 -27.19 21.38 -24.48
C VAL A 334 -27.06 21.88 -23.03
N LYS A 335 -26.10 21.33 -22.27
CA LYS A 335 -25.76 21.83 -20.93
C LYS A 335 -24.89 23.08 -21.10
N TYR A 336 -25.37 24.21 -20.61
CA TYR A 336 -24.57 25.44 -20.55
C TYR A 336 -24.34 25.88 -19.12
N THR A 337 -23.24 26.59 -18.92
CA THR A 337 -22.94 27.29 -17.68
C THR A 337 -23.21 28.77 -17.92
N VAL A 338 -24.17 29.36 -17.20
CA VAL A 338 -24.41 30.80 -17.25
C VAL A 338 -23.51 31.47 -16.21
N VAL A 339 -22.60 32.33 -16.67
CA VAL A 339 -21.84 33.21 -15.78
C VAL A 339 -22.51 34.58 -15.84
N ALA A 340 -23.24 34.94 -14.78
CA ALA A 340 -23.83 36.27 -14.66
C ALA A 340 -22.74 37.28 -14.25
N GLY A 341 -22.32 38.14 -15.18
CA GLY A 341 -21.35 39.21 -14.90
C GLY A 341 -20.46 39.57 -16.10
N ASN A 342 -19.65 40.63 -15.93
CA ASN A 342 -18.70 41.09 -16.94
C ASN A 342 -17.53 40.10 -17.05
N LEU A 343 -17.39 39.46 -18.22
CA LEU A 343 -16.44 38.37 -18.48
C LEU A 343 -14.98 38.80 -18.27
N ASP A 344 -14.65 40.05 -18.60
CA ASP A 344 -13.32 40.59 -18.40
C ASP A 344 -12.95 40.70 -16.91
N GLN A 345 -13.94 40.83 -16.02
CA GLN A 345 -13.70 40.89 -14.58
C GLN A 345 -13.49 39.50 -13.97
N TYR A 346 -14.18 38.48 -14.48
CA TYR A 346 -14.05 37.09 -13.99
C TYR A 346 -12.79 36.40 -14.52
N LEU A 347 -12.40 36.69 -15.77
CA LEU A 347 -11.20 36.12 -16.39
C LEU A 347 -9.90 36.73 -15.86
N ASN A 348 -9.90 38.01 -15.48
CA ASN A 348 -8.69 38.73 -15.07
C ASN A 348 -8.40 38.70 -13.56
N ASN A 349 -9.37 38.41 -12.68
CA ASN A 349 -9.19 38.57 -11.22
C ASN A 349 -9.13 37.27 -10.38
N THR A 350 -9.24 36.07 -10.94
CA THR A 350 -9.16 34.83 -10.13
C THR A 350 -8.37 33.70 -10.79
N LEU A 351 -7.49 33.06 -10.00
CA LEU A 351 -6.85 31.77 -10.31
C LEU A 351 -7.87 30.68 -10.71
N SER A 352 -9.13 30.81 -10.29
CA SER A 352 -10.22 29.87 -10.66
C SER A 352 -10.73 30.08 -12.09
N GLY A 353 -10.65 31.29 -12.66
CA GLY A 353 -11.12 31.59 -14.01
C GLY A 353 -10.28 30.91 -15.10
N LYS A 354 -8.94 30.94 -14.95
CA LYS A 354 -8.02 30.18 -15.82
C LYS A 354 -8.21 28.67 -15.72
N GLY A 355 -8.45 28.15 -14.52
CA GLY A 355 -8.69 26.72 -14.30
C GLY A 355 -10.01 26.20 -14.86
N LEU A 356 -11.03 27.06 -14.98
CA LEU A 356 -12.32 26.73 -15.61
C LEU A 356 -12.15 26.59 -17.12
N LEU A 357 -11.46 27.53 -17.77
CA LEU A 357 -11.17 27.49 -19.21
C LEU A 357 -10.35 26.26 -19.59
N ASP A 358 -9.27 25.96 -18.85
CA ASP A 358 -8.46 24.76 -19.10
C ASP A 358 -9.27 23.46 -18.99
N LYS A 359 -10.24 23.40 -18.07
CA LYS A 359 -11.12 22.23 -17.90
C LYS A 359 -12.18 22.14 -18.99
N LEU A 360 -12.73 23.26 -19.45
CA LEU A 360 -13.72 23.29 -20.54
C LEU A 360 -13.07 22.92 -21.89
N TYR A 361 -11.85 23.41 -22.16
CA TYR A 361 -11.07 23.02 -23.34
C TYR A 361 -10.70 21.53 -23.33
N LYS A 362 -10.32 20.97 -22.18
CA LYS A 362 -10.03 19.52 -22.04
C LYS A 362 -11.24 18.62 -22.24
N LEU A 363 -12.46 19.15 -22.10
CA LEU A 363 -13.71 18.42 -22.34
C LEU A 363 -14.19 18.51 -23.80
N GLY A 364 -13.39 19.10 -24.71
CA GLY A 364 -13.70 19.16 -26.13
C GLY A 364 -14.81 20.15 -26.51
N GLY A 365 -15.15 21.10 -25.63
CA GLY A 365 -16.21 22.08 -25.89
C GLY A 365 -15.75 23.27 -26.74
N GLU A 366 -16.55 23.66 -27.73
CA GLU A 366 -16.39 24.95 -28.40
C GLU A 366 -16.95 26.09 -27.53
N LEU A 367 -16.14 27.13 -27.30
CA LEU A 367 -16.61 28.37 -26.67
C LEU A 367 -17.38 29.20 -27.70
N PHE A 368 -18.69 29.30 -27.53
CA PHE A 368 -19.52 30.26 -28.25
C PHE A 368 -20.12 31.29 -27.30
N SER A 369 -20.06 32.57 -27.68
CA SER A 369 -20.81 33.63 -27.01
C SER A 369 -22.17 33.78 -27.68
N ARG A 370 -23.25 33.52 -26.94
CA ARG A 370 -24.60 33.90 -27.35
C ARG A 370 -25.07 35.02 -26.43
N GLY A 371 -25.42 36.16 -26.99
CA GLY A 371 -25.88 37.31 -26.22
C GLY A 371 -27.15 36.97 -25.46
N VAL A 372 -27.09 37.06 -24.13
CA VAL A 372 -28.25 36.92 -23.22
C VAL A 372 -28.43 38.28 -22.53
N PRO A 373 -29.67 38.74 -22.25
CA PRO A 373 -29.86 39.99 -21.54
C PRO A 373 -29.13 39.96 -20.18
N ASN A 374 -28.15 40.84 -20.00
CA ASN A 374 -27.30 41.00 -18.81
C ASN A 374 -26.30 39.86 -18.48
N GLY A 375 -25.83 39.08 -19.46
CA GLY A 375 -24.74 38.12 -19.21
C GLY A 375 -24.15 37.43 -20.45
N ILE A 376 -23.11 36.62 -20.24
CA ILE A 376 -22.53 35.75 -21.27
C ILE A 376 -22.79 34.30 -20.88
N ALA A 377 -23.44 33.54 -21.77
CA ALA A 377 -23.57 32.09 -21.62
C ALA A 377 -22.33 31.41 -22.23
N LEU A 378 -21.75 30.46 -21.50
CA LEU A 378 -20.68 29.58 -21.97
C LEU A 378 -21.24 28.17 -22.12
N GLY A 379 -21.27 27.65 -23.35
CA GLY A 379 -21.76 26.31 -23.67
C GLY A 379 -20.63 25.28 -23.82
N VAL A 380 -20.93 24.01 -23.56
CA VAL A 380 -20.13 22.86 -23.99
C VAL A 380 -21.08 21.89 -24.69
N GLU A 381 -20.85 21.64 -25.97
CA GLU A 381 -21.62 20.63 -26.70
C GLU A 381 -21.09 19.23 -26.32
N ARG A 382 -21.95 18.37 -25.75
CA ARG A 382 -21.57 16.99 -25.45
C ARG A 382 -21.63 16.15 -26.72
N MET A 383 -20.51 15.57 -27.16
CA MET A 383 -20.56 14.35 -27.97
C MET A 383 -21.26 13.25 -27.16
N LYS A 384 -22.25 12.60 -27.77
CA LYS A 384 -23.07 11.53 -27.20
C LYS A 384 -22.20 10.33 -26.79
N LEU A 385 -22.18 10.00 -25.50
CA LEU A 385 -21.81 8.67 -25.00
C LEU A 385 -22.95 8.17 -24.10
N PHE A 386 -23.43 6.97 -24.42
CA PHE A 386 -24.49 6.15 -23.82
C PHE A 386 -25.96 6.42 -24.22
N PRO A 387 -26.66 5.43 -24.83
CA PRO A 387 -28.11 5.35 -24.84
C PRO A 387 -28.65 4.76 -23.53
N ASP A 388 -29.88 5.14 -23.21
CA ASP A 388 -30.59 4.94 -21.94
C ASP A 388 -30.58 3.50 -21.40
N LEU A 389 -30.13 3.34 -20.14
CA LEU A 389 -30.47 2.21 -19.28
C LEU A 389 -31.40 2.68 -18.17
N SER A 390 -32.67 2.29 -18.28
CA SER A 390 -33.69 2.43 -17.25
C SER A 390 -33.33 1.57 -16.03
N MET A 391 -33.04 2.19 -14.89
CA MET A 391 -32.87 1.54 -13.59
C MET A 391 -34.24 1.29 -12.93
N PRO A 392 -34.54 0.08 -12.43
CA PRO A 392 -35.53 -0.11 -11.37
C PRO A 392 -34.84 -0.29 -10.01
N GLY A 393 -35.35 0.42 -9.00
CA GLY A 393 -35.18 0.04 -7.59
C GLY A 393 -34.11 0.80 -6.82
N THR A 394 -34.54 1.87 -6.15
CA THR A 394 -33.85 2.49 -5.02
C THR A 394 -33.77 1.51 -3.85
N VAL A 395 -32.56 1.11 -3.43
CA VAL A 395 -32.33 0.46 -2.13
C VAL A 395 -31.98 1.54 -1.10
N SER A 396 -32.64 1.49 0.05
CA SER A 396 -32.61 2.49 1.11
C SER A 396 -31.30 2.50 1.93
N ASP A 397 -30.91 3.69 2.39
CA ASP A 397 -29.75 4.07 3.23
C ASP A 397 -29.72 3.46 4.66
N ALA A 398 -29.96 2.17 4.82
CA ALA A 398 -29.85 1.51 6.13
C ALA A 398 -29.24 0.12 5.96
N ASP A 399 -27.90 0.05 5.93
CA ASP A 399 -27.07 -1.08 6.42
C ASP A 399 -25.56 -0.78 6.21
N ALA A 400 -25.13 0.43 6.57
CA ALA A 400 -23.72 0.83 6.52
C ALA A 400 -23.01 0.54 7.85
N HIS A 401 -22.89 -0.72 8.26
CA HIS A 401 -21.99 -1.11 9.34
C HIS A 401 -21.46 -2.54 9.13
N TYR A 402 -20.19 -2.73 9.49
CA TYR A 402 -19.34 -3.94 9.38
C TYR A 402 -18.50 -4.06 8.10
N ILE A 403 -17.31 -3.46 8.12
CA ILE A 403 -16.13 -4.04 7.46
C ILE A 403 -15.09 -4.20 8.57
N ASN A 404 -14.97 -5.42 9.08
CA ASN A 404 -13.92 -5.79 10.02
C ASN A 404 -12.60 -5.91 9.27
N TYR A 405 -11.55 -5.35 9.85
CA TYR A 405 -10.17 -5.52 9.41
C TYR A 405 -9.77 -7.01 9.52
N TYR A 406 -9.25 -7.59 8.43
CA TYR A 406 -8.75 -8.97 8.44
C TYR A 406 -7.24 -9.06 8.17
N ASP A 407 -6.61 -9.92 8.96
CA ASP A 407 -5.19 -10.25 9.05
C ASP A 407 -4.91 -11.52 8.22
N GLU A 408 -3.68 -11.73 7.74
CA GLU A 408 -3.24 -12.90 6.94
C GLU A 408 -3.56 -14.25 7.63
N ARG A 409 -3.81 -14.24 8.94
CA ARG A 409 -4.27 -15.38 9.74
C ARG A 409 -5.67 -15.88 9.40
N SER A 410 -6.54 -15.05 8.83
CA SER A 410 -7.91 -15.45 8.47
C SER A 410 -7.91 -16.45 7.31
N SER A 411 -7.08 -16.21 6.31
CA SER A 411 -6.97 -17.05 5.11
C SER A 411 -6.53 -18.48 5.41
N LEU A 412 -5.63 -18.64 6.39
CA LEU A 412 -5.12 -19.95 6.81
C LEU A 412 -6.11 -20.73 7.69
N LYS A 413 -6.97 -20.06 8.45
CA LYS A 413 -8.06 -20.73 9.19
C LYS A 413 -9.08 -21.39 8.27
N VAL A 414 -9.38 -20.76 7.13
CA VAL A 414 -10.24 -21.35 6.10
C VAL A 414 -9.57 -22.60 5.51
N ILE A 415 -8.28 -22.52 5.17
CA ILE A 415 -7.50 -23.65 4.64
C ILE A 415 -7.44 -24.81 5.66
N MET A 416 -7.27 -24.51 6.94
CA MET A 416 -7.25 -25.52 8.00
C MET A 416 -8.60 -26.23 8.16
N ASN A 417 -9.72 -25.52 8.02
CA ASN A 417 -11.05 -26.13 8.03
C ASN A 417 -11.27 -27.05 6.82
N TYR A 418 -10.71 -26.70 5.65
CA TYR A 418 -10.79 -27.56 4.46
C TYR A 418 -9.97 -28.85 4.64
N LEU A 419 -8.71 -28.74 5.10
CA LEU A 419 -7.80 -29.88 5.27
C LEU A 419 -8.13 -30.80 6.46
N THR A 420 -8.89 -30.34 7.45
CA THR A 420 -9.34 -31.17 8.58
C THR A 420 -10.68 -31.88 8.32
N ASN A 421 -11.43 -31.45 7.30
CA ASN A 421 -12.73 -32.03 6.92
C ASN A 421 -12.69 -32.86 5.63
N ALA A 422 -11.53 -32.94 4.96
CA ALA A 422 -11.22 -33.89 3.88
C ALA A 422 -10.51 -35.12 4.46
#